data_AF-A0A228IN48-F1
#
_entry.id   AF-A0A228IN48-F1
#
_cell.length_a   1.000
_cell.length_b   1.000
_cell.length_c   1.000
_cell.angle_alpha   90.00
_cell.angle_beta   90.00
_cell.angle_gamma   90.00
#
_symmetry.space_group_name_H-M   'P 1'
#
loop_
_entity.id
_entity.type
_entity.pdbx_description
1 polymer ?
#
loop_
_entity_poly.entity_id
_entity_poly.type
_entity_poly.pdbx_seq_one_letter_code
_entity_poly.pdbx_strand_id
1 'polypeptide(L)'
;MKIFNVPWRRQGRVETRTVLLNSALDLALDFDNWLSPIQGRLKASQPSLDEQQLEMLNQVCTEAIRFGQETALHLCATMDLPSVQSRFGELFVDRYPWVSQENLERAYRHCIYLATKTARAG
;
A
#
# COMPACT_ATOMS: atom_id res chain seq x y z
N MET A 1 -9.07 -35.19 -32.26
CA MET A 1 -7.70 -34.64 -32.37
C MET A 1 -7.68 -33.27 -31.68
N LYS A 2 -6.72 -33.07 -30.76
CA LYS A 2 -6.25 -31.81 -30.14
C LYS A 2 -7.14 -31.06 -29.13
N ILE A 3 -6.95 -31.46 -27.86
CA ILE A 3 -6.76 -30.70 -26.61
C ILE A 3 -6.93 -29.16 -26.69
N PHE A 4 -7.81 -28.61 -25.85
CA PHE A 4 -7.63 -27.29 -25.26
C PHE A 4 -7.60 -27.43 -23.73
N ASN A 5 -6.37 -27.58 -23.22
CA ASN A 5 -6.04 -27.38 -21.81
C ASN A 5 -6.23 -25.90 -21.50
N VAL A 6 -7.21 -25.56 -20.66
CA VAL A 6 -7.36 -24.19 -20.16
C VAL A 6 -6.71 -24.09 -18.78
N PRO A 7 -5.68 -23.24 -18.57
CA PRO A 7 -4.98 -23.16 -17.28
C PRO A 7 -5.70 -22.20 -16.32
N TRP A 8 -6.94 -22.50 -15.92
CA TRP A 8 -7.71 -21.70 -14.96
C TRP A 8 -7.27 -21.87 -13.49
N ARG A 9 -5.97 -22.04 -13.22
CA ARG A 9 -5.46 -22.17 -11.83
C ARG A 9 -4.45 -21.11 -11.39
N ARG A 10 -4.07 -20.15 -12.24
CA ARG A 10 -3.17 -19.05 -11.84
C ARG A 10 -3.90 -17.82 -11.27
N GLN A 11 -5.14 -17.59 -11.64
CA GLN A 11 -5.85 -16.34 -11.33
C GLN A 11 -6.21 -16.22 -9.84
N GLY A 12 -6.69 -17.32 -9.23
CA GLY A 12 -7.10 -17.32 -7.82
C GLY A 12 -5.98 -17.00 -6.82
N ARG A 13 -4.73 -17.45 -7.04
CA ARG A 13 -3.62 -17.13 -6.11
C ARG A 13 -3.20 -15.66 -6.16
N VAL A 14 -3.23 -15.05 -7.34
CA VAL A 14 -2.85 -13.64 -7.53
C VAL A 14 -3.91 -12.73 -6.93
N GLU A 15 -5.19 -13.09 -7.12
CA GLU A 15 -6.32 -12.39 -6.53
C GLU A 15 -6.28 -12.45 -4.99
N THR A 16 -6.03 -13.64 -4.41
CA THR A 16 -5.87 -13.78 -2.95
C THR A 16 -4.70 -12.95 -2.40
N ARG A 17 -3.54 -12.95 -3.07
CA ARG A 17 -2.39 -12.15 -2.63
C ARG A 17 -2.67 -10.65 -2.69
N THR A 18 -3.31 -10.19 -3.76
CA THR A 18 -3.67 -8.79 -3.96
C THR A 18 -4.65 -8.32 -2.89
N VAL A 19 -5.65 -9.15 -2.57
CA VAL A 19 -6.59 -8.87 -1.48
C VAL A 19 -5.87 -8.77 -0.13
N LEU A 20 -4.99 -9.74 0.19
CA LEU A 20 -4.22 -9.71 1.44
C LEU A 20 -3.33 -8.47 1.57
N LEU A 21 -2.64 -8.10 0.48
CA LEU A 21 -1.80 -6.90 0.45
C LEU A 21 -2.61 -5.62 0.65
N ASN A 22 -3.78 -5.51 0.02
CA ASN A 22 -4.65 -4.35 0.21
C ASN A 22 -5.28 -4.31 1.59
N SER A 23 -5.68 -5.45 2.16
CA SER A 23 -6.16 -5.50 3.54
C SER A 23 -5.07 -5.10 4.54
N ALA A 24 -3.82 -5.56 4.33
CA ALA A 24 -2.69 -5.17 5.17
C ALA A 24 -2.36 -3.67 5.03
N LEU A 25 -2.37 -3.15 3.80
CA LEU A 25 -2.08 -1.74 3.53
C LEU A 25 -3.17 -0.82 4.10
N ASP A 26 -4.45 -1.20 4.02
CA ASP A 26 -5.55 -0.43 4.62
C ASP A 26 -5.36 -0.28 6.13
N LEU A 27 -4.99 -1.36 6.83
CA LEU A 27 -4.65 -1.31 8.25
C LEU A 27 -3.42 -0.44 8.52
N ALA A 28 -2.39 -0.52 7.68
CA ALA A 28 -1.15 0.26 7.83
C ALA A 28 -1.38 1.77 7.62
N LEU A 29 -2.34 2.15 6.78
CA LEU A 29 -2.71 3.53 6.49
C LEU A 29 -3.78 4.10 7.43
N ASP A 30 -4.23 3.32 8.42
CA ASP A 30 -5.22 3.74 9.40
C ASP A 30 -4.65 4.79 10.34
N PHE A 31 -5.03 6.06 10.14
CA PHE A 31 -4.57 7.19 10.94
C PHE A 31 -4.83 7.05 12.43
N ASP A 32 -5.88 6.36 12.84
CA ASP A 32 -6.20 6.20 14.26
C ASP A 32 -5.23 5.21 14.95
N ASN A 33 -4.62 4.32 14.16
CA ASN A 33 -3.80 3.21 14.67
C ASN A 33 -2.44 3.07 13.96
N TRP A 34 -1.99 4.09 13.23
CA TRP A 34 -0.79 4.04 12.36
C TRP A 34 0.54 3.81 13.09
N LEU A 35 0.59 4.04 14.40
CA LEU A 35 1.75 3.72 15.25
C LEU A 35 1.71 2.28 15.79
N SER A 36 0.58 1.58 15.65
CA SER A 36 0.43 0.21 16.13
C SER A 36 0.94 -0.78 15.08
N PRO A 37 1.67 -1.84 15.47
CA PRO A 37 2.06 -2.90 14.55
C PRO A 37 0.85 -3.52 13.85
N ILE A 38 0.92 -3.69 12.53
CA ILE A 38 -0.23 -4.24 11.78
C ILE A 38 -0.40 -5.74 12.00
N GLN A 39 0.65 -6.48 12.41
CA GLN A 39 0.61 -7.94 12.50
C GLN A 39 -0.51 -8.43 13.43
N GLY A 40 -0.69 -7.82 14.61
CA GLY A 40 -1.75 -8.20 15.54
C GLY A 40 -3.16 -7.95 14.98
N ARG A 41 -3.33 -6.81 14.31
CA ARG A 41 -4.60 -6.42 13.67
C ARG A 41 -4.92 -7.33 12.48
N LEU A 42 -3.91 -7.69 11.71
CA LEU A 42 -4.01 -8.56 10.56
C LEU A 42 -4.23 -10.03 10.97
N LYS A 43 -3.64 -10.48 12.07
CA LYS A 43 -3.91 -11.81 12.65
C LYS A 43 -5.34 -11.93 13.18
N ALA A 44 -5.89 -10.84 13.74
CA ALA A 44 -7.28 -10.80 14.18
C ALA A 44 -8.28 -10.88 13.01
N SER A 45 -8.00 -10.21 11.88
CA SER A 45 -8.86 -10.24 10.70
C SER A 45 -8.63 -11.45 9.79
N GLN A 46 -7.43 -12.03 9.81
CA GLN A 46 -7.03 -13.20 9.01
C GLN A 46 -6.33 -14.25 9.89
N PRO A 47 -7.09 -15.01 10.71
CA PRO A 47 -6.52 -15.94 11.70
C PRO A 47 -5.65 -17.06 11.10
N SER A 48 -5.84 -17.38 9.82
CA SER A 48 -5.09 -18.42 9.11
C SER A 48 -3.66 -18.03 8.75
N LEU A 49 -3.28 -16.75 8.85
CA LEU A 49 -1.93 -16.30 8.52
C LEU A 49 -0.91 -16.75 9.58
N ASP A 50 0.20 -17.30 9.15
CA ASP A 50 1.33 -17.60 10.04
C ASP A 50 2.21 -16.35 10.29
N GLU A 51 3.14 -16.46 11.24
CA GLU A 51 4.03 -15.35 11.62
C GLU A 51 4.89 -14.86 10.44
N GLN A 52 5.33 -15.76 9.56
CA GLN A 52 6.15 -15.41 8.41
C GLN A 52 5.35 -14.60 7.38
N GLN A 53 4.09 -14.98 7.15
CA GLN A 53 3.17 -14.26 6.26
C GLN A 53 2.81 -12.88 6.82
N LEU A 54 2.55 -12.79 8.12
CA LEU A 54 2.29 -11.51 8.79
C LEU A 54 3.49 -10.56 8.67
N GLU A 55 4.70 -11.08 8.89
CA GLU A 55 5.92 -10.29 8.78
C GLU A 55 6.19 -9.83 7.35
N MET A 56 5.99 -10.70 6.36
CA MET A 56 6.12 -10.34 4.95
C MET A 56 5.13 -9.23 4.57
N LEU A 57 3.87 -9.33 5.00
CA LEU A 57 2.87 -8.29 4.72
C LEU A 57 3.22 -6.96 5.41
N ASN A 58 3.72 -7.01 6.65
CA ASN A 58 4.20 -5.83 7.37
C ASN A 58 5.37 -5.13 6.65
N GLN A 59 6.36 -5.89 6.21
CA GLN A 59 7.51 -5.37 5.48
C GLN A 59 7.08 -4.69 4.18
N VAL A 60 6.25 -5.37 3.38
CA VAL A 60 5.76 -4.80 2.10
C VAL A 60 4.97 -3.52 2.33
N CYS A 61 4.11 -3.46 3.35
CA CYS A 61 3.34 -2.25 3.66
C CYS A 61 4.24 -1.10 4.14
N THR A 62 5.23 -1.40 4.99
CA THR A 62 6.18 -0.41 5.51
C THR A 62 7.03 0.17 4.39
N GLU A 63 7.51 -0.67 3.47
CA GLU A 63 8.24 -0.21 2.29
C GLU A 63 7.38 0.67 1.39
N ALA A 64 6.12 0.29 1.14
CA ALA A 64 5.20 1.09 0.34
C ALA A 64 4.91 2.45 0.97
N ILE A 65 4.65 2.49 2.28
CA ILE A 65 4.41 3.73 3.01
C ILE A 65 5.65 4.62 3.00
N ARG A 66 6.83 4.05 3.26
CA ARG A 66 8.10 4.81 3.24
C ARG A 66 8.35 5.41 1.86
N PHE A 67 8.18 4.64 0.80
CA PHE A 67 8.28 5.14 -0.57
C PHE A 67 7.29 6.28 -0.83
N GLY A 68 6.04 6.13 -0.39
CA GLY A 68 5.03 7.18 -0.50
C GLY A 68 5.43 8.46 0.23
N GLN A 69 5.93 8.36 1.46
CA GLN A 69 6.37 9.50 2.26
C GLN A 69 7.53 10.25 1.60
N GLU A 70 8.57 9.52 1.17
CA GLU A 70 9.73 10.08 0.47
C GLU A 70 9.32 10.74 -0.85
N THR A 71 8.42 10.09 -1.61
CA THR A 71 7.89 10.62 -2.88
C THR A 71 7.08 11.90 -2.65
N ALA A 72 6.16 11.91 -1.69
CA ALA A 72 5.34 13.08 -1.38
C ALA A 72 6.19 14.27 -0.92
N LEU A 73 7.21 14.03 -0.07
CA LEU A 73 8.15 15.07 0.35
C LEU A 73 8.89 15.68 -0.83
N HIS A 74 9.41 14.85 -1.74
CA HIS A 74 10.15 15.33 -2.91
C HIS A 74 9.25 16.10 -3.89
N LEU A 75 8.05 15.59 -4.17
CA LEU A 75 7.11 16.24 -5.09
C LEU A 75 6.63 17.58 -4.50
N CYS A 76 6.24 17.63 -3.23
CA CYS A 76 5.82 18.89 -2.58
C CYS A 76 6.91 19.97 -2.58
N ALA A 77 8.19 19.61 -2.65
CA ALA A 77 9.29 20.57 -2.74
C ALA A 77 9.46 21.16 -4.16
N THR A 78 8.84 20.57 -5.18
CA THR A 78 9.12 20.88 -6.60
C THR A 78 7.90 21.26 -7.42
N MET A 79 6.68 20.99 -6.94
CA MET A 79 5.43 21.29 -7.66
C MET A 79 4.26 21.64 -6.74
N ASP A 80 3.19 22.17 -7.34
CA ASP A 80 1.93 22.48 -6.66
C ASP A 80 1.13 21.21 -6.31
N LEU A 81 0.28 21.30 -5.28
CA LEU A 81 -0.44 20.14 -4.72
C LEU A 81 -1.28 19.34 -5.75
N PRO A 82 -2.07 19.97 -6.65
CA PRO A 82 -2.74 19.23 -7.72
C PRO A 82 -1.80 18.38 -8.58
N SER A 83 -0.66 18.94 -8.99
CA SER A 83 0.38 18.20 -9.74
C SER A 83 0.99 17.07 -8.91
N VAL A 84 1.19 17.27 -7.60
CA VAL A 84 1.68 16.23 -6.70
C VAL A 84 0.74 15.02 -6.69
N GLN A 85 -0.57 15.22 -6.63
CA GLN A 85 -1.53 14.11 -6.57
C GLN A 85 -1.44 13.19 -7.78
N SER A 86 -1.46 13.78 -8.98
CA SER A 86 -1.36 13.00 -10.23
C SER A 86 -0.04 12.25 -10.28
N ARG A 87 1.07 12.95 -10.01
CA ARG A 87 2.41 12.37 -10.15
C ARG A 87 2.70 11.30 -9.09
N PHE A 88 2.22 11.51 -7.87
CA PHE A 88 2.28 10.51 -6.80
C PHE A 88 1.56 9.24 -7.23
N GLY A 89 0.34 9.37 -7.75
CA GLY A 89 -0.47 8.23 -8.20
C GLY A 89 0.25 7.36 -9.23
N GLU A 90 0.80 8.01 -10.26
CA GLU A 90 1.57 7.34 -11.31
C GLU A 90 2.77 6.56 -10.74
N LEU A 91 3.60 7.21 -9.93
CA LEU A 91 4.82 6.62 -9.37
C LEU A 91 4.50 5.48 -8.38
N PHE A 92 3.43 5.64 -7.60
CA PHE A 92 3.05 4.65 -6.60
C PHE A 92 2.48 3.37 -7.24
N VAL A 93 1.63 3.50 -8.26
CA VAL A 93 1.06 2.35 -8.98
C VAL A 93 2.11 1.64 -9.84
N ASP A 94 3.02 2.38 -10.47
CA ASP A 94 4.13 1.79 -11.23
C ASP A 94 4.99 0.87 -10.34
N ARG A 95 5.27 1.31 -9.11
CA ARG A 95 6.05 0.53 -8.14
C ARG A 95 5.23 -0.56 -7.43
N TYR A 96 3.96 -0.31 -7.15
CA TYR A 96 3.08 -1.20 -6.39
C TYR A 96 1.78 -1.47 -7.15
N PRO A 97 1.83 -2.25 -8.24
CA PRO A 97 0.69 -2.46 -9.16
C PRO A 97 -0.47 -3.28 -8.54
N TRP A 98 -0.28 -3.81 -7.33
CA TRP A 98 -1.31 -4.51 -6.58
C TRP A 98 -2.22 -3.58 -5.78
N VAL A 99 -1.87 -2.30 -5.62
CA VAL A 99 -2.60 -1.35 -4.79
C VAL A 99 -3.97 -1.02 -5.41
N SER A 100 -5.03 -1.10 -4.62
CA SER A 100 -6.37 -0.69 -5.03
C SER A 100 -6.47 0.84 -5.11
N GLN A 101 -7.41 1.34 -5.89
CA GLN A 101 -7.67 2.78 -5.98
C GLN A 101 -7.96 3.42 -4.62
N GLU A 102 -8.72 2.73 -3.77
CA GLU A 102 -9.05 3.20 -2.41
C GLU A 102 -7.79 3.35 -1.55
N ASN A 103 -6.90 2.34 -1.57
CA ASN A 103 -5.65 2.39 -0.84
C ASN A 103 -4.66 3.40 -1.41
N LEU A 104 -4.67 3.64 -2.73
CA LEU A 104 -3.89 4.69 -3.35
C LEU A 104 -4.29 6.08 -2.82
N GLU A 105 -5.58 6.35 -2.74
CA GLU A 105 -6.12 7.61 -2.21
C GLU A 105 -5.84 7.77 -0.71
N ARG A 106 -5.91 6.68 0.07
CA ARG A 106 -5.50 6.68 1.48
C ARG A 106 -4.00 6.94 1.63
N ALA A 107 -3.17 6.27 0.83
CA ALA A 107 -1.72 6.45 0.84
C ALA A 107 -1.32 7.89 0.52
N TYR A 108 -1.94 8.48 -0.51
CA TYR A 108 -1.74 9.88 -0.86
C TYR A 108 -2.08 10.81 0.32
N ARG A 109 -3.27 10.69 0.91
CA ARG A 109 -3.68 11.52 2.06
C ARG A 109 -2.73 11.38 3.24
N HIS A 110 -2.32 10.14 3.53
CA HIS A 110 -1.36 9.83 4.60
C HIS A 110 0.00 10.51 4.37
N CYS A 111 0.56 10.35 3.17
CA CYS A 111 1.88 10.86 2.84
C CYS A 111 1.90 12.40 2.72
N ILE A 112 0.86 13.00 2.16
CA ILE A 112 0.75 14.47 2.07
C ILE A 112 0.54 15.13 3.43
N TYR A 113 -0.28 14.54 4.30
CA TYR A 113 -0.43 15.02 5.66
C TYR A 113 0.94 15.09 6.36
N LEU A 114 1.75 14.05 6.23
CA LEU A 114 3.10 14.02 6.79
C LEU A 114 4.04 15.01 6.12
N ALA A 115 4.08 15.05 4.79
CA ALA A 115 4.96 15.96 4.06
C ALA A 115 4.68 17.43 4.42
N THR A 116 3.42 17.83 4.45
CA THR A 116 3.01 19.19 4.80
C THR A 116 3.23 19.52 6.28
N LYS A 117 3.11 18.54 7.19
CA LYS A 117 3.43 18.73 8.60
C LYS A 117 4.93 18.89 8.84
N THR A 118 5.76 18.07 8.18
CA THR A 118 7.22 18.15 8.25
C THR A 118 7.75 19.47 7.67
N ALA A 119 7.20 19.92 6.53
CA ALA A 119 7.59 21.19 5.91
C ALA A 119 7.25 22.43 6.76
N ARG A 120 6.32 22.33 7.71
CA ARG A 120 5.97 23.42 8.65
C ARG A 120 6.82 23.43 9.92
N ALA A 121 7.56 22.35 10.18
CA ALA A 121 8.36 22.19 11.39
C ALA A 121 9.87 22.48 11.17
N GLY A 122 10.30 22.62 9.91
CA GLY A 122 11.63 23.09 9.52
C GLY A 122 11.60 24.55 9.12
#